data_AF-A0A1F8T6N5-F1
#
_entry.id   AF-A0A1F8T6N5-F1
#
_cell.length_a   1.000
_cell.length_b   1.000
_cell.length_c   1.000
_cell.angle_alpha   90.00
_cell.angle_beta   90.00
_cell.angle_gamma   90.00
#
_symmetry.space_group_name_H-M   'P 1'
#
loop_
_entity.id
_entity.type
_entity.pdbx_description
1 polymer ?
#
loop_
_entity_poly.entity_id
_entity_poly.type
_entity_poly.pdbx_seq_one_letter_code
_entity_poly.pdbx_strand_id
1 'polypeptide(L)'
;MTSPRSTRAPLRAIIMTSTGQDVRACMNCDSCQDWMAPGMDLTFGEIMRAAARDDPRALKNQTLATCDELLARVRCPSGIDIASVILALVREAESRGRRTIDGGRETGDRRL
;
A
#
# COMPACT_ATOMS: atom_id res chain seq x y z
N MET A 1 -15.56 21.50 -16.58
CA MET A 1 -15.53 20.27 -17.40
C MET A 1 -14.81 19.21 -16.60
N THR A 2 -15.54 18.29 -16.00
CA THR A 2 -15.00 17.29 -15.07
C THR A 2 -14.55 16.07 -15.86
N SER A 3 -13.24 15.78 -15.90
CA SER A 3 -12.69 14.56 -16.53
C SER A 3 -13.45 13.31 -16.07
N PRO A 4 -13.63 12.30 -16.95
CA PRO A 4 -14.17 11.02 -16.53
C PRO A 4 -13.24 10.43 -15.47
N ARG A 5 -13.68 10.43 -14.22
CA ARG A 5 -12.99 9.76 -13.13
C ARG A 5 -12.88 8.29 -13.51
N SER A 6 -11.65 7.78 -13.49
CA SER A 6 -11.31 6.36 -13.62
C SER A 6 -12.38 5.47 -12.99
N THR A 7 -12.83 4.44 -13.72
CA THR A 7 -13.88 3.49 -13.31
C THR A 7 -13.55 2.72 -12.01
N ARG A 8 -12.34 2.89 -11.45
CA ARG A 8 -11.89 2.22 -10.23
C ARG A 8 -12.34 2.96 -8.97
N ALA A 9 -12.74 2.20 -7.96
CA ALA A 9 -13.08 2.72 -6.64
C ALA A 9 -11.87 3.45 -5.99
N PRO A 10 -12.12 4.44 -5.11
CA PRO A 10 -11.07 5.10 -4.37
C PRO A 10 -10.42 4.14 -3.36
N LEU A 11 -9.14 4.34 -3.05
CA LEU A 11 -8.33 3.48 -2.18
C LEU A 11 -8.98 3.21 -0.83
N ARG A 12 -9.53 4.25 -0.19
CA ARG A 12 -10.28 4.10 1.08
C ARG A 12 -11.43 3.10 0.99
N ALA A 13 -12.14 3.07 -0.15
CA ALA A 13 -13.28 2.17 -0.33
C ALA A 13 -12.80 0.74 -0.59
N ILE A 14 -11.69 0.58 -1.31
CA ILE A 14 -11.04 -0.72 -1.53
C ILE A 14 -10.56 -1.29 -0.20
N ILE A 15 -9.86 -0.49 0.61
CA ILE A 15 -9.37 -0.89 1.93
C ILE A 15 -10.54 -1.26 2.85
N MET A 16 -11.56 -0.41 2.94
CA MET A 16 -12.74 -0.69 3.76
C MET A 16 -13.41 -2.00 3.35
N THR A 17 -13.63 -2.21 2.06
CA THR A 17 -14.29 -3.42 1.55
C THR A 17 -13.47 -4.68 1.79
N SER A 18 -12.14 -4.60 1.72
CA SER A 18 -11.25 -5.77 1.84
C SER A 18 -10.82 -6.08 3.27
N THR A 19 -10.80 -5.10 4.17
CA THR A 19 -10.22 -5.24 5.52
C THR A 19 -11.16 -4.83 6.65
N GLY A 20 -12.27 -4.15 6.34
CA GLY A 20 -13.12 -3.49 7.33
C GLY A 20 -12.49 -2.26 8.00
N GLN A 21 -11.28 -1.85 7.59
CA GLN A 21 -10.57 -0.70 8.16
C GLN A 21 -10.89 0.58 7.38
N ASP A 22 -11.10 1.69 8.11
CA ASP A 22 -11.20 3.03 7.51
C ASP A 22 -9.95 3.85 7.80
N VAL A 23 -9.12 4.07 6.77
CA VAL A 23 -7.88 4.87 6.87
C VAL A 23 -8.13 6.33 7.26
N ARG A 24 -9.37 6.84 7.14
CA ARG A 24 -9.73 8.19 7.61
C ARG A 24 -9.78 8.28 9.13
N ALA A 25 -9.82 7.15 9.85
CA ALA A 25 -9.70 7.10 11.29
C ALA A 25 -8.26 7.31 11.78
N CYS A 26 -7.28 7.43 10.87
CA CYS A 26 -5.90 7.75 11.24
C CYS A 26 -5.85 9.13 11.91
N MET A 27 -5.37 9.19 13.15
CA MET A 27 -5.28 10.43 13.93
C MET A 27 -4.03 11.26 13.63
N ASN A 28 -3.19 10.83 12.69
CA ASN A 28 -1.88 11.44 12.40
C ASN A 28 -1.04 11.64 13.68
N CYS A 29 -1.01 10.62 14.55
CA CYS A 29 -0.23 10.64 15.80
C CYS A 29 1.25 10.27 15.63
N ASP A 30 1.66 9.95 14.40
CA ASP A 30 3.02 9.64 14.01
C ASP A 30 3.69 8.41 14.66
N SER A 31 2.99 7.67 15.53
CA SER A 31 3.52 6.45 16.18
C SER A 31 3.94 5.33 15.21
N CYS A 32 3.51 5.40 13.95
CA CYS A 32 3.88 4.45 12.90
C CYS A 32 4.99 4.96 11.98
N GLN A 33 5.55 6.17 12.21
CA GLN A 33 6.60 6.75 11.35
C GLN A 33 7.98 6.15 11.59
N ASP A 34 8.30 5.78 12.83
CA ASP A 34 9.63 5.27 13.19
C ASP A 34 9.91 3.84 12.69
N TRP A 35 8.89 3.17 12.15
CA TRP A 35 9.00 1.82 11.61
C TRP A 35 9.51 1.87 10.17
N MET A 36 10.83 2.05 10.02
CA MET A 36 11.51 2.11 8.74
C MET A 36 12.52 0.97 8.57
N ALA A 37 12.56 0.39 7.37
CA ALA A 37 13.52 -0.61 6.93
C ALA A 37 14.31 -0.09 5.72
N PRO A 38 15.51 -0.64 5.44
CA PRO A 38 16.25 -0.32 4.23
C PRO A 38 15.40 -0.50 2.96
N GLY A 39 15.41 0.49 2.07
CA GLY A 39 14.65 0.45 0.82
C GLY A 39 13.21 0.97 0.91
N MET A 40 12.73 1.36 2.10
CA MET A 40 11.49 2.12 2.23
C MET A 40 11.69 3.58 1.83
N ASP A 41 10.77 4.12 1.03
CA ASP A 41 10.73 5.51 0.57
C ASP A 41 9.58 6.32 1.16
N LEU A 42 8.60 5.65 1.77
CA LEU A 42 7.52 6.25 2.56
C LEU A 42 7.35 5.52 3.89
N THR A 43 7.06 6.27 4.95
CA THR A 43 6.59 5.73 6.23
C THR A 43 5.18 5.18 6.13
N PHE A 44 4.76 4.31 7.06
CA PHE A 44 3.37 3.86 7.13
C PHE A 44 2.39 5.03 7.31
N GLY A 45 2.75 6.03 8.13
CA GLY A 45 1.91 7.22 8.33
C GLY A 45 1.71 8.04 7.05
N GLU A 46 2.73 8.15 6.20
CA GLU A 46 2.60 8.77 4.88
C GLU A 46 1.71 7.97 3.94
N ILE A 47 1.86 6.64 3.90
CA ILE A 47 1.02 5.76 3.09
C ILE A 47 -0.45 5.87 3.52
N MET A 48 -0.73 5.84 4.83
CA MET A 48 -2.09 6.00 5.37
C MET A 48 -2.73 7.32 4.94
N ARG A 49 -1.99 8.43 5.07
CA ARG A 49 -2.45 9.77 4.66
C ARG A 49 -2.67 9.87 3.15
N ALA A 50 -1.79 9.25 2.35
CA ALA A 50 -1.93 9.18 0.91
C ALA A 50 -3.18 8.37 0.52
N ALA A 51 -3.39 7.20 1.13
CA ALA A 51 -4.54 6.34 0.86
C ALA A 51 -5.88 7.01 1.22
N ALA A 52 -5.93 7.74 2.34
CA ALA A 52 -7.11 8.49 2.74
C ALA A 52 -7.52 9.58 1.72
N ARG A 53 -6.52 10.14 1.01
CA ARG A 53 -6.69 11.18 -0.02
C ARG A 53 -6.80 10.63 -1.44
N ASP A 54 -6.85 9.31 -1.60
CA ASP A 54 -6.81 8.65 -2.91
C ASP A 54 -5.57 9.03 -3.75
N ASP A 55 -4.46 9.36 -3.06
CA ASP A 55 -3.21 9.78 -3.67
C ASP A 55 -2.45 8.56 -4.24
N PRO A 56 -2.05 8.58 -5.53
CA PRO A 56 -1.32 7.49 -6.15
C PRO A 56 -0.04 7.07 -5.43
N ARG A 57 0.59 7.94 -4.64
CA ARG A 57 1.78 7.61 -3.84
C ARG A 57 1.53 6.47 -2.86
N ALA A 58 0.29 6.25 -2.42
CA ALA A 58 -0.06 5.11 -1.59
C ALA A 58 0.18 3.76 -2.28
N LEU A 59 0.15 3.71 -3.62
CA LEU A 59 0.39 2.51 -4.42
C LEU A 59 1.74 2.53 -5.14
N LYS A 60 2.29 3.71 -5.40
CA LYS A 60 3.51 3.94 -6.19
C LYS A 60 4.68 4.34 -5.27
N ASN A 61 5.14 3.40 -4.46
CA ASN A 61 6.26 3.57 -3.53
C ASN A 61 7.02 2.24 -3.35
N GLN A 62 8.30 2.28 -3.04
CA GLN A 62 9.11 1.10 -2.77
C GLN A 62 8.73 0.41 -1.46
N THR A 63 8.25 1.15 -0.46
CA THR A 63 7.84 0.61 0.84
C THR A 63 6.93 -0.62 0.73
N LEU A 64 5.92 -0.59 -0.15
CA LEU A 64 5.01 -1.73 -0.33
C LEU A 64 5.71 -3.04 -0.76
N ALA A 65 6.93 -2.98 -1.29
CA ALA A 65 7.71 -4.17 -1.68
C ALA A 65 8.78 -4.58 -0.66
N THR A 66 9.04 -3.76 0.37
CA THR A 66 10.17 -3.96 1.29
C THR A 66 9.76 -4.02 2.76
N CYS A 67 8.49 -3.74 3.09
CA CYS A 67 8.04 -3.57 4.47
C CYS A 67 7.58 -4.84 5.20
N ASP A 68 7.63 -6.02 4.57
CA ASP A 68 7.01 -7.26 5.07
C ASP A 68 7.41 -7.62 6.51
N GLU A 69 8.69 -7.47 6.84
CA GLU A 69 9.22 -7.78 8.18
C GLU A 69 8.67 -6.85 9.28
N LEU A 70 8.26 -5.63 8.92
CA LEU A 70 7.74 -4.65 9.87
C LEU A 70 6.24 -4.79 10.11
N LEU A 71 5.50 -5.40 9.18
CA LEU A 71 4.04 -5.52 9.26
C LEU A 71 3.59 -6.30 10.50
N ALA A 72 4.34 -7.33 10.92
CA ALA A 72 4.03 -8.09 12.13
C ALA A 72 4.18 -7.26 13.43
N ARG A 73 4.96 -6.17 13.39
CA ARG A 73 5.40 -5.41 14.56
C ARG A 73 4.70 -4.07 14.71
N VAL A 74 4.34 -3.43 13.60
CA VAL A 74 3.70 -2.12 13.62
C VAL A 74 2.36 -2.18 14.37
N ARG A 75 2.09 -1.18 15.20
CA ARG A 75 0.84 -1.06 15.97
C ARG A 75 0.31 0.36 15.83
N CYS A 76 -1.01 0.49 15.76
CA CYS A 76 -1.68 1.78 15.73
C CYS A 76 -2.42 2.03 17.04
N PRO A 77 -2.14 3.13 17.77
CA PRO A 77 -2.86 3.48 18.99
C PRO A 77 -4.37 3.70 18.79
N SER A 78 -4.81 4.06 17.58
CA SER A 78 -6.25 4.21 17.25
C SER A 78 -6.92 2.88 16.89
N GLY A 79 -6.22 1.74 17.02
CA GLY A 79 -6.77 0.42 16.75
C GLY A 79 -6.84 0.05 15.26
N ILE A 80 -6.27 0.88 14.36
CA ILE A 80 -6.18 0.52 12.94
C ILE A 80 -5.19 -0.63 12.76
N ASP A 81 -5.63 -1.67 12.07
CA ASP A 81 -4.73 -2.73 11.60
C ASP A 81 -3.95 -2.26 10.38
N ILE A 82 -2.79 -1.64 10.63
CA ILE A 82 -1.89 -1.13 9.59
C ILE A 82 -1.43 -2.26 8.67
N ALA A 83 -1.16 -3.46 9.21
CA ALA A 83 -0.70 -4.58 8.40
C ALA A 83 -1.74 -4.98 7.35
N SER A 84 -3.00 -5.14 7.77
CA SER A 84 -4.10 -5.44 6.85
C SER A 84 -4.29 -4.35 5.79
N VAL A 85 -4.19 -3.08 6.17
CA VAL A 85 -4.29 -1.95 5.22
C VAL A 85 -3.17 -1.98 4.18
N ILE A 86 -1.91 -2.19 4.60
CA ILE A 86 -0.77 -2.22 3.69
C ILE A 86 -0.88 -3.41 2.74
N LEU A 87 -1.25 -4.60 3.23
CA LEU A 87 -1.45 -5.77 2.38
C LEU A 87 -2.58 -5.57 1.37
N ALA A 88 -3.64 -4.86 1.73
CA ALA A 88 -4.70 -4.49 0.78
C ALA A 88 -4.16 -3.55 -0.31
N LEU A 89 -3.29 -2.59 0.03
CA LEU A 89 -2.65 -1.70 -0.93
C LEU A 89 -1.65 -2.43 -1.84
N VAL A 90 -0.92 -3.42 -1.33
CA VAL A 90 -0.05 -4.29 -2.15
C VAL A 90 -0.87 -4.99 -3.24
N ARG A 91 -1.91 -5.75 -2.84
CA ARG A 91 -2.80 -6.44 -3.78
C ARG A 91 -3.45 -5.48 -4.77
N GLU A 92 -3.83 -4.30 -4.30
CA GLU A 92 -4.40 -3.28 -5.16
C GLU A 92 -3.39 -2.75 -6.17
N ALA A 93 -2.15 -2.49 -5.76
CA ALA A 93 -1.08 -2.05 -6.66
C ALA A 93 -0.77 -3.11 -7.72
N GLU A 94 -0.68 -4.38 -7.32
CA GLU A 94 -0.51 -5.53 -8.22
C GLU A 94 -1.64 -5.62 -9.25
N SER A 95 -2.89 -5.52 -8.79
CA SER A 95 -4.06 -5.55 -9.68
C SER A 95 -4.11 -4.37 -10.67
N ARG A 96 -3.39 -3.28 -10.37
CA ARG A 96 -3.22 -2.11 -11.25
C ARG A 96 -1.98 -2.21 -12.16
N GLY A 97 -1.30 -3.36 -12.17
CA GLY A 97 -0.16 -3.63 -13.04
C GLY A 97 1.18 -3.15 -12.48
N ARG A 98 1.29 -2.92 -11.16
CA ARG A 98 2.61 -2.83 -10.53
C ARG A 98 3.26 -4.20 -10.66
N ARG A 99 4.29 -4.29 -11.52
CA ARG A 99 5.14 -5.47 -11.62
C ARG A 99 5.78 -5.67 -10.24
N THR A 100 5.38 -6.71 -9.52
CA THR A 100 6.20 -7.23 -8.43
C THR A 100 7.56 -7.49 -9.04
N ILE A 101 8.60 -6.94 -8.42
CA ILE A 101 9.98 -7.30 -8.70
C ILE A 101 10.23 -8.69 -8.11
N ASP A 102 9.46 -9.68 -8.54
CA ASP A 102 9.65 -11.09 -8.23
C ASP A 102 8.92 -11.92 -9.30
N GLY A 103 9.69 -12.42 -10.27
CA GLY A 103 9.16 -13.22 -11.36
C GLY A 103 9.97 -13.27 -12.66
N GLY A 104 11.22 -12.82 -12.66
CA GLY A 104 12.15 -13.06 -13.77
C GLY A 104 12.67 -14.49 -13.78
N ARG A 105 11.80 -15.49 -14.01
CA ARG A 105 12.26 -16.81 -14.48
C ARG A 105 12.34 -16.73 -16.00
N GLU A 106 13.53 -16.40 -16.49
CA GLU A 106 13.89 -16.49 -17.90
C GLU A 106 13.55 -17.90 -18.41
N THR A 107 12.40 -18.03 -19.07
CA THR A 107 12.13 -19.21 -19.90
C THR A 107 12.91 -18.97 -21.18
N GLY A 108 14.13 -19.52 -21.22
CA GLY A 108 14.94 -19.58 -22.41
C GLY A 108 14.21 -20.37 -23.49
N ASP A 109 13.61 -19.67 -24.45
CA ASP A 109 13.26 -20.24 -25.74
C ASP A 109 14.43 -19.99 -26.69
N ARG A 110 15.47 -20.83 -26.52
CA ARG A 110 16.57 -20.96 -27.48
C ARG A 110 16.07 -21.91 -28.56
N ARG A 111 15.38 -21.38 -29.57
CA ARG A 111 15.14 -22.10 -30.83
C ARG A 111 16.48 -22.34 -31.53
N LEU A 112 16.84 -23.61 -31.61
CA LEU A 112 17.75 -24.17 -32.62
C LEU A 112 17.00 -24.32 -33.94
#